data_AF-A0A2U9ID01-F1
#
_entry.id   AF-A0A2U9ID01-F1
#
_cell.length_a   1.000
_cell.length_b   1.000
_cell.length_c   1.000
_cell.angle_alpha   90.00
_cell.angle_beta   90.00
_cell.angle_gamma   90.00
#
_symmetry.space_group_name_H-M   'P 1'
#
loop_
_entity.id
_entity.type
_entity.pdbx_description
1 polymer ?
#
loop_
_entity_poly.entity_id
_entity_poly.type
_entity_poly.pdbx_seq_one_letter_code
_entity_poly.pdbx_strand_id
1 'polypeptide(L)'
;MIRLVAIYGSLERDIDVLIVVDKLDELFNVFESILPLKPLDLHILTTETFNYLIHEDPFYVNVVVNGKILVKNMKINVNELKQEAIKKAKELVEKFCEEDTYKSFMSLVYYYLISLGIFPKDVYEASKILGYKNIKYAQISKEALCSKFSAGKNFSSTSTKIN
;
A
#
# COMPACT_ATOMS: atom_id res chain seq x y z
N MET A 1 15.97 -18.80 -1.03
CA MET A 1 16.77 -17.68 -1.57
C MET A 1 16.03 -16.36 -1.37
N ILE A 2 16.72 -15.19 -1.34
CA ILE A 2 16.08 -13.87 -1.35
C ILE A 2 15.43 -13.59 -2.73
N ARG A 3 14.14 -13.26 -2.73
CA ARG A 3 13.33 -12.98 -3.92
C ARG A 3 13.12 -11.50 -4.18
N LEU A 4 12.90 -10.71 -3.13
CA LEU A 4 12.62 -9.28 -3.24
C LEU A 4 13.18 -8.55 -2.02
N VAL A 5 13.80 -7.39 -2.24
CA VAL A 5 14.10 -6.42 -1.19
C VAL A 5 13.66 -5.07 -1.68
N ALA A 6 12.76 -4.42 -0.94
CA ALA A 6 12.21 -3.11 -1.28
C ALA A 6 12.24 -2.18 -0.06
N ILE A 7 12.84 -1.00 -0.21
CA ILE A 7 12.71 0.07 0.78
C ILE A 7 11.46 0.89 0.43
N TYR A 8 10.57 1.10 1.39
CA TYR A 8 9.35 1.88 1.21
C TYR A 8 9.16 2.91 2.34
N GLY A 9 8.07 3.68 2.27
CA GLY A 9 7.78 4.69 3.28
C GLY A 9 8.70 5.91 3.21
N SER A 10 8.76 6.66 4.32
CA SER A 10 9.57 7.87 4.44
C SER A 10 10.93 7.56 5.07
N LEU A 11 12.03 8.10 4.49
CA LEU A 11 13.39 7.90 5.00
C LEU A 11 13.76 8.80 6.20
N GLU A 12 12.80 9.56 6.74
CA GLU A 12 13.05 10.60 7.74
C GLU A 12 13.31 10.05 9.15
N ARG A 13 12.66 8.94 9.53
CA ARG A 13 12.79 8.35 10.88
C ARG A 13 13.37 6.95 10.81
N ASP A 14 12.55 5.99 10.42
CA ASP A 14 12.91 4.58 10.31
C ASP A 14 12.91 4.21 8.82
N ILE A 15 13.77 3.28 8.42
CA ILE A 15 13.76 2.76 7.05
C ILE A 15 12.87 1.53 7.05
N ASP A 16 11.69 1.62 6.42
CA ASP A 16 10.81 0.47 6.23
C ASP A 16 11.35 -0.40 5.08
N VAL A 17 11.59 -1.68 5.35
CA VAL A 17 12.13 -2.63 4.37
C VAL A 17 11.24 -3.86 4.29
N LEU A 18 10.74 -4.15 3.08
CA LEU A 18 10.11 -5.42 2.75
C LEU A 18 11.17 -6.39 2.23
N ILE A 19 11.25 -7.58 2.83
CA ILE A 19 12.14 -8.66 2.42
C ILE A 19 11.29 -9.91 2.14
N VAL A 20 11.41 -10.46 0.94
CA VAL A 20 10.76 -11.71 0.54
C VAL A 20 11.81 -12.79 0.35
N VAL A 21 11.65 -13.92 1.04
CA VAL A 21 12.58 -15.06 1.02
C VAL A 21 11.83 -16.37 0.75
N ASP A 22 12.49 -17.38 0.21
CA ASP A 22 11.87 -18.71 0.11
C ASP A 22 11.70 -19.39 1.49
N LYS A 23 12.66 -19.17 2.40
CA LYS A 23 12.66 -19.72 3.76
C LYS A 23 13.21 -18.70 4.75
N LEU A 24 12.66 -18.68 5.97
CA LEU A 24 12.99 -17.68 7.00
C LEU A 24 14.39 -17.89 7.63
N ASP A 25 14.92 -19.11 7.61
CA ASP A 25 16.26 -19.43 8.11
C ASP A 25 17.39 -18.79 7.27
N GLU A 26 17.10 -18.30 6.07
CA GLU A 26 18.04 -17.60 5.21
C GLU A 26 18.23 -16.11 5.55
N LEU A 27 17.49 -15.60 6.53
CA LEU A 27 17.50 -14.19 6.91
C LEU A 27 18.83 -13.72 7.50
N PHE A 28 19.59 -14.63 8.14
CA PHE A 28 20.87 -14.29 8.78
C PHE A 28 21.88 -13.68 7.80
N ASN A 29 21.89 -14.12 6.54
CA ASN A 29 22.77 -13.56 5.51
C ASN A 29 22.33 -12.17 5.02
N VAL A 30 21.07 -11.80 5.24
CA VAL A 30 20.50 -10.52 4.80
C VAL A 30 20.86 -9.39 5.76
N PHE A 31 20.79 -9.66 7.07
CA PHE A 31 21.09 -8.68 8.12
C PHE A 31 22.52 -8.12 8.03
N GLU A 32 23.50 -8.93 7.64
CA GLU A 32 24.89 -8.46 7.46
C GLU A 32 25.03 -7.45 6.30
N SER A 33 24.17 -7.54 5.29
CA SER A 33 24.21 -6.69 4.09
C SER A 33 23.33 -5.44 4.16
N ILE A 34 22.32 -5.42 5.05
CA ILE A 34 21.39 -4.31 5.28
C ILE A 34 21.71 -3.64 6.62
N LEU A 35 22.97 -3.44 6.99
CA LEU A 35 23.33 -2.68 8.20
C LEU A 35 23.61 -1.20 7.86
N PRO A 36 22.63 -0.28 7.94
CA PRO A 36 22.89 1.15 7.99
C PRO A 36 22.77 1.70 9.43
N LEU A 37 23.34 2.89 9.62
CA LEU A 37 23.41 3.71 10.84
C LEU A 37 22.04 4.26 11.33
N LYS A 38 20.89 3.69 10.90
CA LYS A 38 19.53 4.15 11.22
C LYS A 38 18.64 2.98 11.68
N PRO A 39 17.58 3.24 12.49
CA PRO A 39 16.61 2.22 12.83
C PRO A 39 15.93 1.65 11.57
N LEU A 40 15.76 0.34 11.53
CA LEU A 40 15.07 -0.38 10.47
C LEU A 40 13.75 -0.94 11.00
N ASP A 41 12.66 -0.76 10.25
CA ASP A 41 11.45 -1.55 10.43
C ASP A 41 11.42 -2.62 9.32
N LEU A 42 11.42 -3.88 9.72
CA LEU A 42 11.59 -5.01 8.82
C LEU A 42 10.29 -5.79 8.70
N HIS A 43 9.76 -5.82 7.48
CA HIS A 43 8.66 -6.69 7.11
C HIS A 43 9.19 -7.87 6.30
N ILE A 44 9.21 -9.04 6.91
CA ILE A 44 9.80 -10.24 6.31
C ILE A 44 8.69 -11.24 5.98
N LEU A 45 8.63 -11.68 4.73
CA LEU A 45 7.63 -12.62 4.24
C LEU A 45 8.27 -13.79 3.50
N THR A 46 7.61 -14.95 3.54
CA THR A 46 7.93 -16.03 2.61
C THR A 46 7.41 -15.69 1.21
N THR A 47 7.98 -16.30 0.17
CA THR A 47 7.50 -16.18 -1.21
C THR A 47 6.01 -16.54 -1.33
N GLU A 48 5.57 -17.59 -0.64
CA GLU A 48 4.17 -18.02 -0.61
C GLU A 48 3.27 -16.94 0.00
N THR A 49 3.61 -16.44 1.18
CA THR A 49 2.83 -15.40 1.87
C THR A 49 2.79 -14.10 1.05
N PHE A 50 3.92 -13.69 0.47
CA PHE A 50 3.95 -12.51 -0.39
C PHE A 50 3.07 -12.67 -1.63
N ASN A 51 3.13 -13.82 -2.30
CA ASN A 51 2.30 -14.09 -3.47
C ASN A 51 0.81 -14.09 -3.12
N TYR A 52 0.41 -14.53 -1.93
CA TYR A 52 -0.97 -14.37 -1.47
C TYR A 52 -1.32 -12.90 -1.22
N LEU A 53 -0.49 -12.21 -0.42
CA LEU A 53 -0.78 -10.86 0.05
C LEU A 53 -0.74 -9.79 -1.05
N ILE A 54 0.07 -9.97 -2.10
CA ILE A 54 0.14 -9.02 -3.22
C ILE A 54 -1.17 -8.93 -4.01
N HIS A 55 -2.03 -9.95 -3.93
CA HIS A 55 -3.36 -9.95 -4.54
C HIS A 55 -4.48 -9.55 -3.55
N GLU A 56 -4.22 -9.64 -2.24
CA GLU A 56 -5.23 -9.44 -1.20
C GLU A 56 -5.13 -8.08 -0.48
N ASP A 57 -3.94 -7.52 -0.35
CA ASP A 57 -3.71 -6.24 0.30
C ASP A 57 -3.03 -5.25 -0.66
N PRO A 58 -3.73 -4.19 -1.10
CA PRO A 58 -3.18 -3.16 -1.98
C PRO A 58 -1.90 -2.50 -1.46
N PHE A 59 -1.61 -2.60 -0.16
CA PHE A 59 -0.36 -2.15 0.43
C PHE A 59 0.87 -2.75 -0.26
N TYR A 60 0.91 -4.07 -0.49
CA TYR A 60 2.09 -4.73 -1.08
C TYR A 60 2.28 -4.34 -2.55
N VAL A 61 1.18 -4.11 -3.28
CA VAL A 61 1.25 -3.57 -4.63
C VAL A 61 1.84 -2.16 -4.59
N ASN A 62 1.42 -1.32 -3.63
CA ASN A 62 1.98 0.03 -3.48
C ASN A 62 3.48 0.01 -3.16
N VAL A 63 3.95 -0.93 -2.33
CA VAL A 63 5.38 -1.15 -2.07
C VAL A 63 6.13 -1.52 -3.34
N VAL A 64 5.58 -2.42 -4.17
CA VAL A 64 6.21 -2.81 -5.45
C VAL A 64 6.23 -1.66 -6.45
N VAL A 65 5.19 -0.82 -6.46
CA VAL A 65 5.06 0.30 -7.40
C VAL A 65 6.00 1.46 -7.04
N ASN A 66 6.08 1.81 -5.75
CA ASN A 66 6.75 3.03 -5.28
C ASN A 66 8.04 2.78 -4.49
N GLY A 67 8.26 1.55 -4.02
CA GLY A 67 9.42 1.18 -3.25
C GLY A 67 10.69 1.21 -4.09
N LYS A 68 11.80 1.57 -3.44
CA LYS A 68 13.14 1.42 -4.02
C LYS A 68 13.53 -0.05 -3.95
N ILE A 69 13.44 -0.73 -5.09
CA ILE A 69 13.80 -2.15 -5.22
C ILE A 69 15.32 -2.30 -5.25
N LEU A 70 15.87 -3.05 -4.28
CA LEU A 70 17.30 -3.38 -4.19
C LEU A 70 17.59 -4.76 -4.80
N VAL A 71 16.68 -5.71 -4.62
CA VAL A 71 16.79 -7.09 -5.14
C VAL A 71 15.47 -7.46 -5.79
N LYS A 72 15.50 -8.07 -6.98
CA LYS A 72 14.31 -8.58 -7.68
C LYS A 72 14.62 -9.87 -8.43
N ASN A 73 14.51 -11.00 -7.74
CA ASN A 73 14.68 -12.36 -8.26
C ASN A 73 13.34 -13.09 -8.42
N MET A 74 12.28 -12.33 -8.68
CA MET A 74 10.95 -12.83 -8.99
C MET A 74 10.30 -12.00 -10.10
N LYS A 75 9.48 -12.65 -10.93
CA LYS A 75 8.70 -11.98 -11.97
C LYS A 75 7.46 -11.37 -11.33
N ILE A 76 7.26 -10.07 -11.58
CA ILE A 76 6.12 -9.31 -11.07
C ILE A 76 5.56 -8.49 -12.22
N ASN A 77 4.30 -8.74 -12.58
CA ASN A 77 3.58 -7.98 -13.60
C ASN A 77 2.88 -6.78 -12.94
N VAL A 78 3.59 -5.65 -12.85
CA VAL A 78 3.12 -4.46 -12.12
C VAL A 78 1.83 -3.88 -12.71
N ASN A 79 1.63 -3.95 -14.02
CA ASN A 79 0.45 -3.37 -14.67
C ASN A 79 -0.83 -4.14 -14.31
N GLU A 80 -0.76 -5.47 -14.34
CA GLU A 80 -1.85 -6.36 -13.94
C GLU A 80 -2.19 -6.17 -12.45
N LEU A 81 -1.16 -6.18 -11.60
CA LEU A 81 -1.32 -5.97 -10.16
C LEU A 81 -1.91 -4.61 -9.81
N LYS A 82 -1.60 -3.55 -10.57
CA LYS A 82 -2.23 -2.24 -10.35
C LYS A 82 -3.74 -2.31 -10.56
N GLN A 83 -4.22 -3.00 -11.60
CA GLN A 83 -5.66 -3.12 -11.88
C GLN A 83 -6.37 -3.93 -10.79
N GLU A 84 -5.76 -5.03 -10.37
CA GLU A 84 -6.29 -5.85 -9.27
C GLU A 84 -6.32 -5.06 -7.95
N ALA A 85 -5.25 -4.33 -7.63
CA ALA A 85 -5.18 -3.50 -6.43
C ALA A 85 -6.23 -2.39 -6.43
N ILE A 86 -6.49 -1.74 -7.56
CA ILE A 86 -7.57 -0.73 -7.69
C ILE A 86 -8.92 -1.37 -7.36
N LYS A 87 -9.21 -2.55 -7.92
CA LYS A 87 -10.46 -3.27 -7.65
C LYS A 87 -10.57 -3.66 -6.17
N LYS A 88 -9.53 -4.31 -5.62
CA LYS A 88 -9.49 -4.75 -4.22
C LYS A 88 -9.59 -3.58 -3.25
N ALA A 89 -8.95 -2.46 -3.55
CA ALA A 89 -9.02 -1.26 -2.73
C ALA A 89 -10.44 -0.67 -2.68
N LYS A 90 -11.21 -0.71 -3.78
CA LYS A 90 -12.63 -0.32 -3.77
C LYS A 90 -13.43 -1.21 -2.82
N GLU A 91 -13.32 -2.53 -2.94
CA GLU A 91 -14.01 -3.50 -2.08
C GLU A 91 -13.66 -3.29 -0.60
N LEU A 92 -12.39 -3.03 -0.31
CA LEU A 92 -11.94 -2.75 1.06
C LEU A 92 -12.48 -1.42 1.59
N VAL A 93 -12.45 -0.34 0.81
CA VAL A 93 -13.02 0.95 1.26
C VAL A 93 -14.51 0.82 1.52
N GLU A 94 -15.25 0.12 0.65
CA GLU A 94 -16.68 -0.18 0.84
C GLU A 94 -16.93 -0.89 2.16
N LYS A 95 -16.24 -2.01 2.37
CA LYS A 95 -16.37 -2.81 3.59
C LYS A 95 -16.05 -1.99 4.84
N PHE A 96 -15.02 -1.14 4.80
CA PHE A 96 -14.68 -0.27 5.92
C PHE A 96 -15.73 0.80 6.19
N CYS A 97 -16.40 1.30 5.17
CA CYS A 97 -17.44 2.30 5.32
C CYS A 97 -18.76 1.72 5.84
N GLU A 98 -19.02 0.45 5.56
CA GLU A 98 -20.22 -0.27 6.00
C GLU A 98 -20.04 -0.96 7.36
N GLU A 99 -18.84 -1.47 7.64
CA GLU A 99 -18.52 -2.20 8.86
C GLU A 99 -17.63 -1.37 9.79
N ASP A 100 -17.81 -1.51 11.10
CA ASP A 100 -16.87 -0.96 12.10
C ASP A 100 -15.65 -1.87 12.26
N THR A 101 -15.00 -2.17 11.13
CA THR A 101 -13.81 -3.01 11.09
C THR A 101 -12.58 -2.26 11.60
N TYR A 102 -11.85 -2.88 12.52
CA TYR A 102 -10.62 -2.34 13.07
C TYR A 102 -9.46 -2.53 12.09
N LYS A 103 -9.24 -1.58 11.18
CA LYS A 103 -7.88 -1.29 10.71
C LYS A 103 -7.52 0.17 10.88
N SER A 104 -6.22 0.44 10.75
CA SER A 104 -5.68 1.78 10.89
C SER A 104 -6.32 2.75 9.90
N PHE A 105 -6.59 3.97 10.36
CA PHE A 105 -7.05 5.08 9.52
C PHE A 105 -6.11 5.31 8.32
N MET A 106 -4.80 5.08 8.50
CA MET A 106 -3.82 5.19 7.42
C MET A 106 -4.02 4.16 6.32
N SER A 107 -4.39 2.92 6.65
CA SER A 107 -4.72 1.90 5.67
C SER A 107 -5.92 2.35 4.82
N LEU A 108 -6.95 2.90 5.46
CA LEU A 108 -8.14 3.41 4.75
C LEU A 108 -7.79 4.55 3.78
N VAL A 109 -6.93 5.49 4.19
CA VAL A 109 -6.44 6.57 3.32
C VAL A 109 -5.74 6.02 2.08
N TYR A 110 -4.84 5.04 2.25
CA TYR A 110 -4.13 4.43 1.13
C TYR A 110 -5.09 3.65 0.23
N TYR A 111 -6.00 2.85 0.79
CA TYR A 111 -6.99 2.13 0.01
C TYR A 111 -7.89 3.09 -0.77
N TYR A 112 -8.32 4.21 -0.17
CA TYR A 112 -9.07 5.22 -0.89
C TYR A 112 -8.31 5.78 -2.08
N LEU A 113 -7.04 6.19 -1.91
CA LEU A 113 -6.23 6.71 -3.02
C LEU A 113 -6.00 5.64 -4.11
N ILE A 114 -5.68 4.41 -3.72
CA ILE A 114 -5.48 3.30 -4.66
C ILE A 114 -6.78 2.96 -5.40
N SER A 115 -7.94 3.07 -4.75
CA SER A 115 -9.24 2.87 -5.40
C SER A 115 -9.51 3.86 -6.54
N LEU A 116 -8.83 5.02 -6.52
CA LEU A 116 -8.85 6.05 -7.56
C LEU A 116 -7.72 5.87 -8.60
N GLY A 117 -6.91 4.82 -8.48
CA GLY A 117 -5.73 4.60 -9.34
C GLY A 117 -4.49 5.40 -8.92
N ILE A 118 -4.51 6.00 -7.72
CA ILE A 118 -3.40 6.80 -7.19
C ILE A 118 -2.60 5.96 -6.20
N PHE A 119 -1.32 5.76 -6.48
CA PHE A 119 -0.41 4.99 -5.63
C PHE A 119 0.56 5.96 -4.94
N PRO A 120 0.27 6.43 -3.72
CA PRO A 120 1.14 7.38 -3.01
C PRO A 120 2.40 6.69 -2.50
N LYS A 121 3.56 7.35 -2.65
CA LYS A 121 4.86 6.86 -2.20
C LYS A 121 4.95 6.80 -0.68
N ASP A 122 4.41 7.81 0.00
CA ASP A 122 4.45 7.92 1.45
C ASP A 122 3.26 8.73 2.00
N VAL A 123 3.20 8.82 3.33
CA VAL A 123 2.14 9.51 4.07
C VAL A 123 2.09 11.01 3.78
N TYR A 124 3.22 11.63 3.45
CA TYR A 124 3.29 13.06 3.13
C TYR A 124 2.70 13.33 1.76
N GLU A 125 3.02 12.50 0.77
CA GLU A 125 2.41 12.56 -0.55
C GLU A 125 0.90 12.33 -0.45
N ALA A 126 0.46 11.29 0.28
CA ALA A 126 -0.96 11.05 0.52
C ALA A 126 -1.65 12.26 1.17
N SER A 127 -0.99 12.90 2.16
CA SER A 127 -1.49 14.12 2.80
C SER A 127 -1.67 15.27 1.80
N LYS A 128 -0.65 15.49 0.95
CA LYS A 128 -0.65 16.56 -0.06
C LYS A 128 -1.76 16.37 -1.10
N ILE A 129 -1.94 15.15 -1.59
CA ILE A 129 -2.98 14.81 -2.57
C ILE A 129 -4.37 15.07 -1.98
N LEU A 130 -4.57 14.73 -0.72
CA LEU A 130 -5.85 14.92 -0.04
C LEU A 130 -6.08 16.36 0.46
N GLY A 131 -5.09 17.24 0.31
CA GLY A 131 -5.18 18.66 0.70
C GLY A 131 -4.97 18.93 2.20
N TYR A 132 -4.30 18.01 2.91
CA TYR A 132 -4.05 18.13 4.35
C TYR A 132 -2.58 18.45 4.64
N LYS A 133 -2.33 19.31 5.63
CA LYS A 133 -0.97 19.64 6.08
C LYS A 133 -0.28 18.44 6.75
N ASN A 134 -1.03 17.57 7.43
CA ASN A 134 -0.51 16.33 8.00
C ASN A 134 -1.65 15.35 8.25
N ILE A 135 -1.75 14.26 7.48
CA ILE A 135 -2.86 13.30 7.61
C ILE A 135 -2.81 12.47 8.90
N LYS A 136 -1.65 12.42 9.57
CA LYS A 136 -1.50 11.78 10.90
C LYS A 136 -2.21 12.57 12.01
N TYR A 137 -2.44 13.86 11.79
CA TYR A 137 -3.15 14.77 12.71
C TYR A 137 -4.40 15.41 12.09
N ALA A 138 -4.63 15.20 10.79
CA ALA A 138 -5.85 15.64 10.16
C ALA A 138 -6.98 14.83 10.78
N GLN A 139 -7.91 15.51 11.42
CA GLN A 139 -9.19 14.94 11.85
C GLN A 139 -10.07 14.66 10.63
N ILE A 140 -9.55 13.93 9.64
CA ILE A 140 -10.38 13.30 8.64
C ILE A 140 -11.01 12.15 9.39
N SER A 141 -12.25 12.36 9.80
CA SER A 141 -13.01 11.27 10.39
C SER A 141 -13.25 10.20 9.30
N LYS A 142 -13.39 8.95 9.72
CA LYS A 142 -13.78 7.83 8.85
C LYS A 142 -14.97 8.23 7.97
N GLU A 143 -15.94 8.93 8.57
CA GLU A 143 -17.17 9.42 7.94
C GLU A 143 -16.89 10.41 6.81
N ALA A 144 -15.93 11.34 6.98
CA ALA A 144 -15.58 12.31 5.94
C ALA A 144 -14.98 11.63 4.70
N LEU A 145 -14.14 10.62 4.90
CA LEU A 145 -13.52 9.86 3.82
C LEU A 145 -14.54 8.94 3.13
N CYS A 146 -15.38 8.26 3.91
CA CYS A 146 -16.46 7.42 3.41
C CYS A 146 -17.52 8.22 2.64
N SER A 147 -17.84 9.44 3.10
CA SER A 147 -18.75 10.34 2.39
C SER A 147 -18.20 10.73 1.00
N LYS A 148 -16.91 11.07 0.91
CA LYS A 148 -16.24 11.35 -0.38
C LYS A 148 -16.26 10.14 -1.31
N PHE A 149 -16.03 8.94 -0.78
CA PHE A 149 -16.05 7.71 -1.55
C PHE A 149 -17.47 7.39 -2.09
N SER A 150 -18.49 7.48 -1.23
CA SER A 150 -19.89 7.28 -1.63
C SER A 150 -20.39 8.33 -2.64
N ALA A 151 -19.96 9.59 -2.51
CA ALA A 151 -20.27 10.63 -3.50
C ALA A 151 -19.65 10.33 -4.87
N GLY A 152 -18.45 9.73 -4.91
CA GLY A 152 -17.79 9.28 -6.14
C GLY A 152 -18.53 8.14 -6.85
N LYS A 153 -19.18 7.23 -6.11
CA LYS A 153 -20.03 6.17 -6.70
C LYS A 153 -21.21 6.73 -7.49
N ASN A 154 -21.83 7.80 -7.00
CA ASN A 154 -22.99 8.42 -7.64
C ASN A 154 -22.69 9.11 -8.98
N PHE A 155 -21.42 9.46 -9.24
CA PHE A 155 -20.98 9.95 -10.55
C PHE A 155 -20.73 8.81 -11.55
N SER A 156 -20.35 7.63 -11.08
CA SER A 156 -20.08 6.45 -11.92
C SER A 156 -21.36 5.78 -12.44
N SER A 157 -22.52 6.01 -11.82
CA SER A 157 -23.81 5.44 -12.26
C SER A 157 -24.54 6.30 -13.30
N THR A 158 -24.12 7.54 -13.52
CA THR A 158 -24.54 8.34 -14.68
C THR A 158 -23.54 8.12 -15.81
N SER A 159 -23.63 6.96 -16.47
CA SER A 159 -23.11 6.84 -17.83
C SER A 159 -23.99 7.74 -18.70
N THR A 160 -23.53 8.97 -18.91
CA THR A 160 -24.02 9.77 -20.02
C THR A 160 -23.61 9.01 -21.28
N LYS A 161 -24.55 8.25 -21.85
CA LYS A 161 -24.49 7.90 -23.26
C LYS A 161 -24.34 9.20 -24.02
N ILE A 162 -23.15 9.45 -24.53
CA ILE A 162 -22.92 10.47 -25.56
C ILE A 162 -23.06 9.70 -26.87
N ASN A 163 -24.12 10.05 -27.62
CA ASN A 163 -24.36 9.62 -29.00
C ASN A 163 -23.26 10.12 -29.93
#